data_AF-A0A256ZZM7-F1
#
_entry.id   AF-A0A256ZZM7-F1
#
_cell.length_a   1.000
_cell.length_b   1.000
_cell.length_c   1.000
_cell.angle_alpha   90.00
_cell.angle_beta   90.00
_cell.angle_gamma   90.00
#
_symmetry.space_group_name_H-M   'P 1'
#
loop_
_entity.id
_entity.type
_entity.pdbx_description
1 polymer ?
#
loop_
_entity_poly.entity_id
_entity_poly.type
_entity_poly.pdbx_seq_one_letter_code
_entity_poly.pdbx_strand_id
1 'polypeptide(L)'
;MDRRRGVLCECGRGGIMDRGYFYSPIQYILFLIYFFILFIFSMALIFIIPYTFERLGINPFLALLLFWLSLIGSFINIPIYRMKSRVPIIRERYVNFWGIRYRIPYVEYENTTLAVNVGGAIVPVFISILIFISLLLNHLYFVIIKTLVGISITTLISFIFARPVKGLGIALPAFIPPIVAALMGICRVSCIKN
;
A
#
# COMPACT_ATOMS: atom_id res chain seq x y z
N MET A 1 32.00 64.94 -24.96
CA MET A 1 33.05 63.91 -25.11
C MET A 1 33.66 63.66 -23.74
N ASP A 2 33.59 62.40 -23.28
CA ASP A 2 34.39 61.77 -22.19
C ASP A 2 34.21 62.29 -20.74
N ARG A 3 34.27 61.53 -19.63
CA ARG A 3 34.66 60.15 -19.33
C ARG A 3 34.01 59.74 -17.98
N ARG A 4 33.55 58.50 -17.86
CA ARG A 4 32.87 57.91 -16.68
C ARG A 4 33.79 57.86 -15.45
N ARG A 5 33.28 58.23 -14.27
CA ARG A 5 33.82 57.84 -12.96
C ARG A 5 33.04 56.62 -12.46
N GLY A 6 33.74 55.64 -11.88
CA GLY A 6 33.15 54.55 -11.10
C GLY A 6 32.44 55.07 -9.84
N VAL A 7 31.90 54.26 -8.93
CA VAL A 7 32.42 53.03 -8.35
C VAL A 7 31.28 52.48 -7.44
N LEU A 8 31.13 51.14 -7.39
CA LEU A 8 30.48 50.31 -6.35
C LEU A 8 28.97 50.48 -6.05
N CYS A 9 28.14 49.57 -6.60
CA CYS A 9 26.90 49.17 -5.94
C CYS A 9 27.23 48.14 -4.84
N GLU A 10 26.86 48.46 -3.61
CA GLU A 10 27.07 47.63 -2.43
C GLU A 10 26.32 46.29 -2.51
N CYS A 11 27.02 45.23 -2.10
CA CYS A 11 26.49 43.90 -1.92
C CYS A 11 25.49 43.91 -0.75
N GLY A 12 24.20 43.99 -1.08
CA GLY A 12 23.10 43.79 -0.14
C GLY A 12 23.09 42.34 0.34
N ARG A 13 23.67 42.14 1.52
CA ARG A 13 23.71 40.90 2.31
C ARG A 13 22.31 40.29 2.39
N GLY A 14 22.06 39.24 1.59
CA GLY A 14 20.83 38.46 1.64
C GLY A 14 20.72 37.75 2.98
N GLY A 15 20.02 38.38 3.92
CA GLY A 15 19.72 37.81 5.22
C GLY A 15 18.94 36.51 5.05
N ILE A 16 19.45 35.44 5.67
CA ILE A 16 18.73 34.19 5.87
C ILE A 16 17.51 34.56 6.72
N MET A 17 16.34 34.58 6.10
CA MET A 17 15.08 34.65 6.83
C MET A 17 14.87 33.31 7.54
N ASP A 18 15.30 33.23 8.79
CA ASP A 18 14.87 32.18 9.71
C ASP A 18 13.36 32.32 9.88
N ARG A 19 12.60 31.53 9.11
CA ARG A 19 11.16 31.36 9.32
C ARG A 19 10.98 30.56 10.61
N GLY A 20 10.95 31.27 11.73
CA GLY A 20 10.53 30.71 13.01
C GLY A 20 9.10 30.21 12.88
N TYR A 21 8.92 28.88 12.88
CA TYR A 21 7.61 28.28 12.97
C TYR A 21 7.04 28.55 14.36
N PHE A 22 6.19 29.56 14.49
CA PHE A 22 5.44 29.82 15.72
C PHE A 22 4.34 28.76 15.83
N TYR A 23 4.57 27.75 16.66
CA TYR A 23 3.56 26.74 16.94
C TYR A 23 2.51 27.31 17.89
N SER A 24 1.27 27.45 17.40
CA SER A 24 0.15 27.88 18.25
C SER A 24 -0.10 26.83 19.34
N PRO A 25 -0.43 27.21 20.59
CA PRO A 25 -0.78 26.27 21.67
C PRO A 25 -1.84 25.22 21.26
N ILE A 26 -2.72 25.58 20.33
CA ILE A 26 -3.75 24.71 19.76
C ILE A 26 -3.14 23.51 19.02
N GLN A 27 -1.99 23.67 18.38
CA GLN A 27 -1.34 22.60 17.62
C GLN A 27 -0.84 21.47 18.54
N TYR A 28 -0.37 21.80 19.74
CA TYR A 28 0.01 20.79 20.74
C TYR A 28 -1.20 19.99 21.25
N ILE A 29 -2.34 20.67 21.44
CA ILE A 29 -3.60 20.01 21.83
C ILE A 29 -4.09 19.08 20.72
N LEU A 30 -4.09 19.55 19.47
CA LEU A 30 -4.47 18.73 18.32
C LEU A 30 -3.52 17.53 18.14
N PHE A 31 -2.21 17.73 18.34
CA PHE A 31 -1.23 16.64 18.33
C PHE A 31 -1.51 15.60 19.43
N LEU A 32 -1.82 16.04 20.65
CA LEU A 32 -2.14 15.15 21.76
C LEU A 32 -3.43 14.35 21.48
N ILE A 33 -4.48 15.00 20.96
CA ILE A 33 -5.73 14.34 20.56
C ILE A 33 -5.44 13.30 19.48
N TYR A 34 -4.66 13.65 18.46
CA TYR A 34 -4.27 12.72 17.39
C TYR A 34 -3.50 11.52 17.94
N PHE A 35 -2.52 11.74 18.82
CA PHE A 35 -1.77 10.67 19.47
C PHE A 35 -2.67 9.78 20.33
N PHE A 36 -3.62 10.37 21.07
CA PHE A 36 -4.56 9.62 21.89
C PHE A 36 -5.49 8.74 21.04
N ILE A 37 -6.00 9.26 19.92
CA ILE A 37 -6.80 8.48 18.96
C ILE A 37 -5.97 7.32 18.39
N LEU A 38 -4.73 7.58 17.96
CA LEU A 38 -3.83 6.53 17.48
C LEU A 38 -3.53 5.48 18.55
N PHE A 39 -3.35 5.89 19.80
CA PHE A 39 -3.10 4.99 20.92
C PHE A 39 -4.29 4.07 21.17
N ILE A 40 -5.50 4.63 21.26
CA ILE A 40 -6.73 3.83 21.42
C ILE A 40 -6.89 2.87 20.23
N PHE A 41 -6.68 3.34 19.00
CA PHE A 41 -6.79 2.51 17.81
C PHE A 41 -5.77 1.37 17.82
N SER A 42 -4.51 1.64 18.17
CA SER A 42 -3.46 0.64 18.28
C SER A 42 -3.76 -0.39 19.37
N MET A 43 -4.20 0.04 20.55
CA MET A 43 -4.61 -0.85 21.63
C MET A 43 -5.78 -1.75 21.19
N ALA A 44 -6.78 -1.18 20.51
CA ALA A 44 -7.90 -1.97 19.99
C ALA A 44 -7.42 -3.06 19.01
N LEU A 45 -6.49 -2.75 18.10
CA LEU A 45 -5.93 -3.74 17.18
C LEU A 45 -5.19 -4.88 17.90
N ILE A 46 -4.44 -4.58 18.96
CA ILE A 46 -3.71 -5.60 19.74
C ILE A 46 -4.66 -6.63 20.35
N PHE A 47 -5.88 -6.26 20.74
CA PHE A 47 -6.86 -7.19 21.29
C PHE A 47 -7.76 -7.83 20.22
N ILE A 48 -8.20 -7.06 19.22
CA ILE A 48 -9.13 -7.54 18.19
C ILE A 48 -8.47 -8.55 17.27
N ILE A 49 -7.19 -8.36 16.91
CA ILE A 49 -6.51 -9.26 15.98
C ILE A 49 -6.42 -10.68 16.55
N PRO A 50 -5.80 -10.94 17.72
CA PRO A 50 -5.73 -12.30 18.27
C PRO A 50 -7.12 -12.92 18.47
N TYR A 51 -8.10 -12.13 18.93
CA TYR A 51 -9.47 -12.60 19.13
C TYR A 51 -10.14 -13.08 17.82
N THR A 52 -9.96 -12.35 16.71
CA THR A 52 -10.54 -12.75 15.42
C THR A 52 -9.86 -13.99 14.84
N PHE A 53 -8.55 -14.15 15.03
CA PHE A 53 -7.81 -15.34 14.61
C PHE A 53 -8.12 -16.56 15.49
N GLU A 54 -8.36 -16.38 16.77
CA GLU A 54 -8.83 -17.46 17.66
C GLU A 54 -10.20 -17.99 17.20
N ARG A 55 -11.11 -17.11 16.76
CA ARG A 55 -12.39 -17.49 16.15
C ARG A 55 -12.23 -18.26 14.82
N LEU A 56 -11.09 -18.13 14.15
CA LEU A 56 -10.71 -18.92 12.97
C LEU A 56 -10.06 -20.27 13.33
N GLY A 57 -9.88 -20.56 14.63
CA GLY A 57 -9.23 -21.78 15.11
C GLY A 57 -7.71 -21.71 15.12
N ILE A 58 -7.13 -20.50 15.07
CA ILE A 58 -5.68 -20.28 15.08
C ILE A 58 -5.24 -19.88 16.49
N ASN A 59 -4.15 -20.46 16.97
CA ASN A 59 -3.56 -20.12 18.27
C ASN A 59 -3.27 -18.59 18.34
N PRO A 60 -3.69 -17.88 19.41
CA PRO A 60 -3.47 -16.43 19.55
C PRO A 60 -2.01 -15.98 19.43
N PHE A 61 -1.06 -16.78 19.92
CA PHE A 61 0.37 -16.48 19.78
C PHE A 61 0.82 -16.57 18.33
N LEU A 62 0.36 -17.60 17.61
CA LEU A 62 0.63 -17.75 16.19
C LEU A 62 -0.03 -16.63 15.36
N ALA A 63 -1.24 -16.21 15.74
CA ALA A 63 -1.92 -15.08 15.12
C ALA A 63 -1.10 -13.78 15.24
N LEU A 64 -0.57 -13.50 16.42
CA LEU A 64 0.29 -12.35 16.65
C LEU A 64 1.60 -12.45 15.85
N LEU A 65 2.22 -13.63 15.79
CA LEU A 65 3.41 -13.87 14.97
C LEU A 65 3.13 -13.62 13.48
N LEU A 66 2.01 -14.14 12.96
CA LEU A 66 1.59 -13.97 11.58
C LEU A 66 1.26 -12.50 11.26
N PHE A 67 0.69 -11.76 12.21
CA PHE A 67 0.48 -10.32 12.09
C PHE A 67 1.81 -9.57 11.95
N TRP A 68 2.78 -9.83 12.83
CA TRP A 68 4.12 -9.23 12.72
C TRP A 68 4.83 -9.64 11.43
N LEU A 69 4.72 -10.90 11.02
CA LEU A 69 5.27 -11.40 9.76
C LEU A 69 4.63 -10.69 8.56
N SER A 70 3.32 -10.43 8.61
CA SER A 70 2.62 -9.66 7.57
C SER A 70 3.09 -8.21 7.52
N LEU A 71 3.27 -7.55 8.68
CA LEU A 71 3.79 -6.19 8.74
C LEU A 71 5.22 -6.08 8.19
N ILE A 72 6.13 -6.92 8.70
CA ILE A 72 7.54 -6.93 8.27
C ILE A 72 7.66 -7.37 6.80
N GLY A 73 6.92 -8.41 6.41
CA GLY A 73 6.89 -8.90 5.04
C GLY A 73 6.28 -7.92 4.06
N SER A 74 5.48 -6.94 4.49
CA SER A 74 4.87 -5.95 3.60
C SER A 74 5.91 -5.07 2.90
N PHE A 75 7.10 -4.90 3.49
CA PHE A 75 8.19 -4.16 2.87
C PHE A 75 8.89 -4.93 1.73
N ILE A 76 8.60 -6.23 1.58
CA ILE A 76 9.26 -7.11 0.61
C ILE A 76 8.31 -7.36 -0.57
N ASN A 77 8.74 -6.95 -1.77
CA ASN A 77 8.02 -7.18 -3.02
C ASN A 77 8.84 -8.06 -3.97
N ILE A 78 8.32 -9.23 -4.32
CA ILE A 78 8.98 -10.20 -5.19
C ILE A 78 8.55 -9.95 -6.64
N PRO A 79 9.44 -9.57 -7.57
CA PRO A 79 9.09 -9.37 -8.97
C PRO A 79 8.78 -10.71 -9.65
N ILE A 80 7.59 -10.83 -10.23
CA ILE A 80 7.14 -12.04 -10.95
C ILE A 80 7.31 -11.87 -12.45
N TYR A 81 6.95 -10.71 -12.99
CA TYR A 81 6.89 -10.51 -14.44
C TYR A 81 7.21 -9.08 -14.84
N ARG A 82 7.85 -8.89 -16.00
CA ARG A 82 8.14 -7.57 -16.56
C ARG A 82 7.44 -7.41 -17.90
N MET A 83 6.53 -6.44 -17.97
CA MET A 83 5.82 -6.08 -19.18
C MET A 83 6.51 -4.88 -19.82
N LYS A 84 6.90 -5.01 -21.09
CA LYS A 84 7.38 -3.87 -21.89
C LYS A 84 6.18 -3.03 -22.29
N SER A 85 6.12 -1.77 -21.86
CA SER A 85 5.13 -0.82 -22.35
C SER A 85 5.39 -0.56 -23.83
N ARG A 86 4.33 -0.65 -24.65
CA ARG A 86 4.40 -0.30 -26.08
C ARG A 86 4.34 1.20 -26.33
N VAL A 87 4.09 2.00 -25.29
CA VAL A 87 3.98 3.46 -25.42
C VAL A 87 5.38 4.07 -25.26
N PRO A 88 5.97 4.64 -26.33
CA PRO A 88 7.24 5.33 -26.22
C PRO A 88 7.08 6.60 -25.40
N ILE A 89 7.96 6.80 -24.42
CA ILE A 89 8.06 8.06 -23.70
C ILE A 89 9.22 8.82 -24.34
N ILE A 90 8.92 9.97 -24.92
CA ILE A 90 9.95 10.87 -25.44
C ILE A 90 10.52 11.61 -24.22
N ARG A 91 11.72 11.22 -23.79
CA ARG A 91 12.47 11.98 -22.79
C ARG A 91 13.55 12.78 -23.47
N GLU A 92 13.89 13.90 -22.85
CA GLU A 92 14.85 14.84 -23.40
C GLU A 92 16.12 14.77 -22.58
N ARG A 93 17.24 14.48 -23.24
CA ARG A 93 18.55 14.54 -22.61
C ARG A 93 19.21 15.83 -23.08
N TYR A 94 19.59 16.67 -22.13
CA TYR A 94 20.49 17.78 -22.40
C TYR A 94 21.92 17.25 -22.35
N VAL A 95 22.60 17.30 -23.49
CA VAL A 95 24.02 16.93 -23.58
C VAL A 95 24.80 18.21 -23.84
N ASN A 96 25.79 18.49 -23.00
CA ASN A 96 26.70 19.60 -23.20
C ASN A 96 27.84 19.12 -24.10
N PHE A 97 27.97 19.73 -25.27
CA PHE A 97 29.14 19.57 -26.12
C PHE A 97 29.65 20.97 -26.47
N TRP A 98 30.90 21.27 -26.11
CA TRP A 98 31.52 22.57 -26.40
C TRP A 98 30.74 23.80 -25.87
N GLY A 99 30.19 23.71 -24.65
CA GLY A 99 29.45 24.84 -24.05
C GLY A 99 28.06 25.09 -24.64
N ILE A 100 27.65 24.31 -25.64
CA ILE A 100 26.31 24.38 -26.25
C ILE A 100 25.45 23.24 -25.69
N ARG A 101 24.26 23.59 -25.20
CA ARG A 101 23.25 22.63 -24.72
C ARG A 101 22.45 22.09 -25.89
N TYR A 102 22.69 20.83 -26.27
CA TYR A 102 21.91 20.14 -27.29
C TYR A 102 20.76 19.35 -26.65
N ARG A 103 19.55 19.52 -27.17
CA ARG A 103 18.33 18.79 -26.78
C ARG A 103 18.20 17.57 -27.70
N ILE A 104 18.53 16.38 -27.19
CA ILE A 104 18.41 15.14 -27.96
C ILE A 104 17.20 14.35 -27.41
N PRO A 105 16.13 14.16 -28.21
CA PRO A 105 15.03 13.29 -27.82
C PRO A 105 15.50 11.83 -27.87
N TYR A 106 15.27 11.08 -26.79
CA TYR A 106 15.47 9.64 -26.77
C TYR A 106 14.16 8.93 -26.39
N VAL A 107 13.91 7.80 -27.04
CA VAL A 107 12.73 6.97 -26.80
C VAL A 107 13.06 5.99 -25.69
N GLU A 108 12.42 6.15 -24.52
CA GLU A 108 12.49 5.19 -23.43
C GLU A 108 11.18 4.38 -23.36
N TYR A 109 11.28 3.06 -23.28
CA TYR A 109 10.14 2.19 -23.06
C TYR A 109 9.99 1.96 -21.56
N GLU A 110 8.86 2.36 -20.98
CA GLU A 110 8.58 2.06 -19.57
C GLU A 110 8.38 0.55 -19.40
N ASN A 111 9.10 -0.06 -18.47
CA ASN A 111 8.88 -1.46 -18.09
C ASN A 111 8.00 -1.49 -16.84
N THR A 112 6.81 -2.06 -16.95
CA THR A 112 5.95 -2.31 -15.78
C THR A 112 6.36 -3.64 -15.16
N THR A 113 6.87 -3.61 -13.93
CA THR A 113 7.20 -4.84 -13.18
C THR A 113 6.02 -5.23 -12.30
N LEU A 114 5.43 -6.39 -12.57
CA LEU A 114 4.46 -7.04 -11.71
C LEU A 114 5.22 -7.68 -10.55
N ALA A 115 4.93 -7.26 -9.33
CA ALA A 115 5.48 -7.82 -8.11
C ALA A 115 4.36 -8.31 -7.18
N VAL A 116 4.68 -9.32 -6.37
CA VAL A 116 3.79 -9.83 -5.31
C VAL A 116 4.37 -9.48 -3.95
N ASN A 117 3.50 -8.96 -3.08
CA ASN A 117 3.87 -8.51 -1.75
C ASN A 117 3.93 -9.71 -0.78
N VAL A 118 5.02 -9.85 -0.03
CA VAL A 118 5.16 -10.99 0.89
C VAL A 118 4.15 -10.90 2.03
N GLY A 119 4.05 -9.74 2.67
CA GLY A 119 3.19 -9.57 3.85
C GLY A 119 1.70 -9.54 3.54
N GLY A 120 1.31 -8.90 2.43
CA GLY A 120 -0.07 -8.65 2.03
C GLY A 120 -0.66 -9.68 1.08
N ALA A 121 0.14 -10.55 0.46
CA ALA A 121 -0.36 -11.61 -0.42
C ALA A 121 0.12 -13.00 0.00
N ILE A 122 1.43 -13.20 0.20
CA ILE A 122 1.97 -14.53 0.48
C ILE A 122 1.54 -15.03 1.87
N VAL A 123 1.69 -14.21 2.91
CA VAL A 123 1.29 -14.58 4.28
C VAL A 123 -0.22 -14.91 4.37
N PRO A 124 -1.16 -14.07 3.84
CA PRO A 124 -2.57 -14.42 3.82
C PRO A 124 -2.90 -15.72 3.06
N VAL A 125 -2.26 -15.95 1.91
CA VAL A 125 -2.45 -17.19 1.13
C VAL A 125 -1.97 -18.40 1.92
N PHE A 126 -0.83 -18.31 2.59
CA PHE A 126 -0.32 -19.38 3.46
C PHE A 126 -1.31 -19.73 4.58
N ILE A 127 -1.86 -18.72 5.27
CA ILE A 127 -2.88 -18.93 6.31
C ILE A 127 -4.13 -19.59 5.72
N SER A 128 -4.55 -19.15 4.53
CA SER A 128 -5.74 -19.68 3.86
C SER A 128 -5.57 -21.17 3.51
N ILE A 129 -4.37 -21.57 3.07
CA ILE A 129 -4.04 -22.97 2.81
C ILE A 129 -4.08 -23.81 4.10
N LEU A 130 -3.52 -23.31 5.21
CA LEU A 130 -3.57 -24.02 6.50
C LEU A 130 -5.01 -24.26 6.98
N ILE A 131 -5.87 -23.24 6.88
CA ILE A 131 -7.28 -23.37 7.21
C ILE A 131 -7.97 -24.35 6.27
N PHE A 132 -7.70 -24.29 4.96
CA PHE A 132 -8.28 -25.20 3.98
C PHE A 132 -7.90 -26.67 4.26
N ILE A 133 -6.64 -26.94 4.58
CA ILE A 133 -6.17 -28.28 4.97
C ILE A 133 -6.88 -28.73 6.25
N SER A 134 -6.99 -27.84 7.26
CA SER A 134 -7.73 -28.15 8.49
C SER A 134 -9.19 -28.52 8.21
N LEU A 135 -9.89 -27.78 7.34
CA LEU A 135 -11.26 -28.10 6.94
C LEU A 135 -11.37 -29.46 6.23
N LEU A 136 -10.39 -29.79 5.39
CA LEU A 136 -10.34 -31.04 4.64
C LEU A 136 -10.14 -32.25 5.57
N LEU A 137 -9.21 -32.15 6.52
CA LEU A 137 -8.93 -33.19 7.51
C LEU A 137 -10.11 -33.44 8.46
N ASN A 138 -10.89 -32.40 8.76
CA ASN A 138 -12.10 -32.50 9.58
C ASN A 138 -13.36 -32.90 8.77
N HIS A 139 -13.22 -33.27 7.49
CA HIS A 139 -14.32 -33.67 6.60
C HIS A 139 -15.46 -32.64 6.47
N LEU A 140 -15.16 -31.34 6.64
CA LEU A 140 -16.14 -30.26 6.59
C LEU A 140 -16.41 -29.80 5.14
N TYR A 141 -16.77 -30.73 4.26
CA TYR A 141 -16.93 -30.48 2.82
C TYR A 141 -17.97 -29.40 2.51
N PHE A 142 -19.07 -29.37 3.25
CA PHE A 142 -20.10 -28.35 3.08
C PHE A 142 -19.59 -26.92 3.35
N VAL A 143 -18.71 -26.79 4.35
CA VAL A 143 -18.06 -25.51 4.67
C VAL A 143 -17.08 -25.11 3.58
N ILE A 144 -16.33 -26.08 3.03
CA ILE A 144 -15.37 -25.85 1.94
C ILE A 144 -16.09 -25.28 0.71
N ILE A 145 -17.19 -25.90 0.29
CA ILE A 145 -17.96 -25.45 -0.88
C ILE A 145 -18.45 -24.00 -0.69
N LYS A 146 -19.01 -23.69 0.49
CA LYS A 146 -19.46 -22.32 0.81
C LYS A 146 -18.31 -21.31 0.79
N THR A 147 -17.16 -21.68 1.33
CA THR A 147 -15.96 -20.83 1.32
C THR A 147 -15.47 -20.58 -0.11
N LEU A 148 -15.45 -21.61 -0.97
CA LEU A 148 -15.07 -21.48 -2.39
C LEU A 148 -16.03 -20.58 -3.17
N VAL A 149 -17.34 -20.68 -2.92
CA VAL A 149 -18.34 -19.76 -3.49
C VAL A 149 -18.08 -18.32 -3.02
N GLY A 150 -17.82 -18.12 -1.73
CA GLY A 150 -17.48 -16.82 -1.15
C GLY A 150 -16.22 -16.19 -1.75
N ILE A 151 -15.16 -16.97 -1.89
CA ILE A 151 -13.92 -16.55 -2.54
C ILE A 151 -14.21 -16.18 -4.00
N SER A 152 -14.92 -17.03 -4.74
CA SER A 152 -15.20 -16.80 -6.17
C SER A 152 -15.97 -15.50 -6.39
N ILE A 153 -16.99 -15.23 -5.57
CA ILE A 153 -17.78 -13.98 -5.64
C ILE A 153 -16.90 -12.77 -5.28
N THR A 154 -16.13 -12.86 -4.20
CA THR A 154 -15.26 -11.76 -3.75
C THR A 154 -14.18 -11.44 -4.78
N THR A 155 -13.55 -12.47 -5.36
CA THR A 155 -12.55 -12.34 -6.41
C THR A 155 -13.15 -11.77 -7.69
N LEU A 156 -14.33 -12.24 -8.11
CA LEU A 156 -15.01 -11.73 -9.31
C LEU A 156 -15.35 -10.24 -9.17
N ILE A 157 -15.93 -9.84 -8.04
CA ILE A 157 -16.25 -8.43 -7.79
C ILE A 157 -14.96 -7.60 -7.75
N SER A 158 -13.94 -8.05 -7.03
CA SER A 158 -12.64 -7.35 -6.99
C SER A 158 -12.02 -7.22 -8.38
N PHE A 159 -12.11 -8.26 -9.22
CA PHE A 159 -11.59 -8.24 -10.57
C PHE A 159 -12.31 -7.23 -11.47
N ILE A 160 -13.65 -7.14 -11.38
CA ILE A 160 -14.45 -6.18 -12.16
C ILE A 160 -14.08 -4.73 -11.82
N PHE A 161 -13.76 -4.44 -10.55
CA PHE A 161 -13.41 -3.09 -10.11
C PHE A 161 -11.93 -2.75 -10.24
N ALA A 162 -11.05 -3.74 -10.45
CA ALA A 162 -9.62 -3.52 -10.63
C ALA A 162 -9.33 -2.83 -11.98
N ARG A 163 -8.55 -1.75 -11.96
CA ARG A 163 -8.14 -1.03 -13.18
C ARG A 163 -6.65 -0.73 -13.19
N PRO A 164 -5.95 -0.91 -14.33
CA PRO A 164 -4.57 -0.47 -14.47
C PRO A 164 -4.52 1.05 -14.57
N VAL A 165 -3.78 1.70 -13.68
CA VAL A 165 -3.57 3.15 -13.59
C VAL A 165 -2.09 3.46 -13.77
N LYS A 166 -1.76 4.35 -14.72
CA LYS A 166 -0.38 4.77 -15.01
C LYS A 166 0.27 5.38 -13.77
N GLY A 167 1.50 4.98 -13.46
CA GLY A 167 2.23 5.45 -12.27
C GLY A 167 1.79 4.83 -10.93
N LEU A 168 0.64 4.14 -10.87
CA LEU A 168 0.13 3.49 -9.66
C LEU A 168 0.12 1.96 -9.73
N GLY A 169 0.04 1.39 -10.93
CA GLY A 169 -0.12 -0.05 -11.13
C GLY A 169 -1.59 -0.46 -11.18
N ILE A 170 -1.95 -1.61 -10.61
CA ILE A 170 -3.34 -2.09 -10.55
C ILE A 170 -4.02 -1.43 -9.34
N ALA A 171 -4.96 -0.53 -9.60
CA ALA A 171 -5.74 0.13 -8.56
C ALA A 171 -7.06 -0.60 -8.31
N LEU A 172 -7.46 -0.72 -7.05
CA LEU A 172 -8.71 -1.32 -6.61
C LEU A 172 -9.34 -0.44 -5.52
N PRO A 173 -10.65 -0.15 -5.55
CA PRO A 173 -11.28 0.64 -4.50
C PRO A 173 -11.19 -0.05 -3.14
N ALA A 174 -10.58 0.62 -2.16
CA ALA A 174 -10.15 0.00 -0.89
C ALA A 174 -11.28 -0.70 -0.12
N PHE A 175 -12.50 -0.16 -0.16
CA PHE A 175 -13.64 -0.67 0.62
C PHE A 175 -14.43 -1.78 -0.07
N ILE A 176 -14.36 -1.91 -1.39
CA ILE A 176 -15.20 -2.88 -2.12
C ILE A 176 -14.83 -4.32 -1.74
N PRO A 177 -13.57 -4.78 -1.82
CA PRO A 177 -13.22 -6.16 -1.48
C PRO A 177 -13.51 -6.52 -0.01
N PRO A 178 -13.15 -5.69 1.00
CA PRO A 178 -13.43 -6.01 2.40
C PRO A 178 -14.92 -6.11 2.74
N ILE A 179 -15.77 -5.22 2.19
CA ILE A 179 -17.21 -5.25 2.43
C ILE A 179 -17.82 -6.53 1.85
N VAL A 180 -17.46 -6.87 0.60
CA VAL A 180 -17.94 -8.08 -0.05
C VAL A 180 -17.48 -9.32 0.71
N ALA A 181 -16.21 -9.38 1.11
CA ALA A 181 -15.67 -10.48 1.89
C ALA A 181 -16.40 -10.64 3.24
N ALA A 182 -16.70 -9.54 3.93
CA ALA A 182 -17.44 -9.55 5.19
C ALA A 182 -18.87 -10.10 5.00
N LEU A 183 -19.58 -9.65 3.96
CA LEU A 183 -20.92 -10.15 3.63
C LEU A 183 -20.90 -11.66 3.33
N MET A 184 -19.93 -12.12 2.53
CA MET A 184 -19.78 -13.54 2.24
C MET A 184 -19.43 -14.36 3.48
N GLY A 185 -18.60 -13.82 4.38
CA GLY A 185 -18.26 -14.45 5.66
C GLY A 185 -19.46 -14.59 6.59
N ILE A 186 -20.30 -13.54 6.70
CA ILE A 186 -21.53 -13.57 7.50
C ILE A 186 -22.50 -14.60 6.94
N CYS A 187 -22.71 -14.60 5.61
CA CYS A 187 -23.57 -15.60 4.94
C CYS A 187 -23.12 -17.04 5.26
N ARG A 188 -21.81 -17.30 5.21
CA ARG A 188 -21.23 -18.60 5.56
C ARG A 188 -21.57 -19.00 7.00
N VAL A 189 -21.41 -18.09 7.97
CA VAL A 189 -21.65 -18.34 9.40
C VAL A 189 -23.13 -18.58 9.68
N SER A 190 -24.02 -17.74 9.13
CA SER A 190 -25.47 -17.86 9.35
C SER A 190 -26.02 -19.21 8.87
N CYS A 191 -25.54 -19.72 7.73
CA CYS A 191 -25.99 -21.01 7.19
C CYS A 191 -25.31 -22.23 7.82
N ILE A 192 -24.45 -22.09 8.83
CA ILE A 192 -23.88 -23.23 9.60
C ILE A 192 -24.68 -23.45 10.89
N LYS A 193 -25.37 -22.43 11.40
CA LYS A 193 -26.19 -22.50 12.63
C LYS A 193 -27.62 -23.00 12.40
N ASN A 194 -28.03 -23.19 11.15
CA ASN A 194 -29.27 -23.85 10.73
C ASN A 194 -28.94 -25.23 10.16
#